data_AF-A0A9X2YVP7-F1
#
_entry.id   AF-A0A9X2YVP7-F1
#
_cell.length_a   1.000
_cell.length_b   1.000
_cell.length_c   1.000
_cell.angle_alpha   90.00
_cell.angle_beta   90.00
_cell.angle_gamma   90.00
#
_symmetry.space_group_name_H-M   'P 1'
#
loop_
_entity.id
_entity.type
_entity.pdbx_description
1 polymer ?
#
loop_
_entity_poly.entity_id
_entity_poly.type
_entity_poly.pdbx_seq_one_letter_code
_entity_poly.pdbx_strand_id
1 'polypeptide(L)'
;MKNIIILLITILSLFSCGKRDTINHYLTKPVTQQELAENGFYKYSYTYIIDDEDKVDDTIKSIVKYDMYSNVKPERNKEGKLCPTQLWNFYREDSIKAIKNTNYLKNKLNSRVITYLFRNDSLFYKNIEVPSFDNKHNEIVDFTSREKIIKYYDSLKISIKPVIKNSKTGEIYTGQFMIDTHKTRFYFSEKEKYYEMFTNYLTNSTYYNIREYWYSGHISEMHYLL
;
A
#
# COMPACT_ATOMS: atom_id res chain seq x y z
N MET A 1 30.51 39.15 -5.28
CA MET A 1 29.94 38.35 -4.17
C MET A 1 28.42 38.13 -4.28
N LYS A 2 27.61 39.16 -4.59
CA LYS A 2 26.14 39.03 -4.72
C LYS A 2 25.68 37.95 -5.71
N ASN A 3 26.37 37.82 -6.85
CA ASN A 3 26.05 36.82 -7.88
C ASN A 3 26.45 35.38 -7.49
N ILE A 4 27.45 35.21 -6.62
CA ILE A 4 27.86 33.89 -6.12
C ILE A 4 26.86 33.39 -5.06
N ILE A 5 26.35 34.30 -4.22
CA ILE A 5 25.32 33.98 -3.23
C ILE A 5 24.02 33.57 -3.92
N ILE A 6 23.61 34.25 -4.99
CA ILE A 6 22.42 33.89 -5.78
C ILE A 6 22.59 32.52 -6.44
N LEU A 7 23.80 32.21 -6.96
CA LEU A 7 24.11 30.91 -7.56
C LEU A 7 24.10 29.76 -6.52
N LEU A 8 24.64 30.01 -5.32
CA LEU A 8 24.59 29.03 -4.22
C LEU A 8 23.15 28.76 -3.76
N ILE A 9 22.32 29.82 -3.64
CA ILE A 9 20.91 29.70 -3.25
C ILE A 9 20.11 28.97 -4.34
N THR A 10 20.41 29.19 -5.62
CA THR A 10 19.75 28.44 -6.71
C THR A 10 20.17 26.97 -6.75
N ILE A 11 21.45 26.65 -6.53
CA ILE A 11 21.93 25.25 -6.44
C ILE A 11 21.34 24.55 -5.20
N LEU A 12 21.27 25.22 -4.04
CA LEU A 12 20.62 24.70 -2.84
C LEU A 12 19.11 24.50 -3.01
N SER A 13 18.44 25.32 -3.81
CA SER A 13 17.01 25.15 -4.14
C SER A 13 16.72 24.05 -5.17
N LEU A 14 17.73 23.61 -5.93
CA LEU A 14 17.63 22.46 -6.84
C LEU A 14 17.78 21.12 -6.11
N PHE A 15 18.38 21.11 -4.91
CA PHE A 15 18.16 20.07 -3.91
C PHE A 15 16.81 20.28 -3.22
N SER A 16 15.74 20.41 -4.00
CA SER A 16 14.41 20.07 -3.50
C SER A 16 14.49 18.62 -3.06
N CYS A 17 14.66 18.45 -1.75
CA CYS A 17 14.94 17.22 -1.05
C CYS A 17 13.69 16.32 -1.09
N GLY A 18 13.34 15.83 -2.28
CA GLY A 18 12.50 14.64 -2.40
C GLY A 18 13.31 13.51 -1.81
N LYS A 19 12.97 13.11 -0.56
CA LYS A 19 13.60 11.95 0.07
C LYS A 19 13.47 10.79 -0.91
N ARG A 20 14.60 10.32 -1.45
CA ARG A 20 14.60 9.22 -2.41
C ARG A 20 14.17 7.99 -1.66
N ASP A 21 13.10 7.36 -2.13
CA ASP A 21 12.67 6.08 -1.60
C ASP A 21 13.76 5.02 -1.86
N THR A 22 14.24 4.42 -0.78
CA THR A 22 15.31 3.42 -0.73
C THR A 22 14.81 2.05 -0.31
N ILE A 23 13.53 1.94 0.05
CA ILE A 23 12.96 0.70 0.56
C ILE A 23 12.58 -0.18 -0.64
N ASN A 24 13.08 -1.41 -0.66
CA ASN A 24 12.52 -2.41 -1.57
C ASN A 24 11.19 -2.91 -1.00
N HIS A 25 10.11 -2.25 -1.39
CA HIS A 25 8.76 -2.52 -0.90
C HIS A 25 8.29 -3.95 -1.19
N TYR A 26 8.81 -4.61 -2.22
CA TYR A 26 8.45 -5.98 -2.57
C TYR A 26 9.03 -7.02 -1.60
N LEU A 27 9.93 -6.65 -0.68
CA LEU A 27 10.43 -7.57 0.35
C LEU A 27 9.43 -7.71 1.50
N THR A 28 9.32 -8.90 2.08
CA THR A 28 8.47 -9.16 3.26
C THR A 28 9.14 -8.82 4.59
N LYS A 29 10.34 -8.24 4.56
CA LYS A 29 10.99 -7.74 5.78
C LYS A 29 10.13 -6.62 6.40
N PRO A 30 9.82 -6.69 7.71
CA PRO A 30 9.10 -5.61 8.38
C PRO A 30 9.81 -4.27 8.25
N VAL A 31 9.03 -3.20 8.09
CA VAL A 31 9.49 -1.81 7.99
C VAL A 31 8.90 -1.02 9.16
N THR A 32 9.67 -0.11 9.72
CA THR A 32 9.25 0.76 10.82
C THR A 32 8.52 2.01 10.32
N GLN A 33 7.74 2.63 11.23
CA GLN A 33 7.09 3.92 10.95
C GLN A 33 8.10 5.02 10.61
N GLN A 34 9.27 5.02 11.27
CA GLN A 34 10.34 5.99 11.03
C GLN A 34 10.92 5.83 9.62
N GLU A 35 11.24 4.61 9.20
CA GLU A 35 11.74 4.34 7.84
C GLU A 35 10.75 4.85 6.78
N LEU A 36 9.44 4.65 6.97
CA LEU A 36 8.43 5.14 6.05
C LEU A 36 8.38 6.67 5.98
N ALA A 37 8.40 7.36 7.13
CA ALA A 37 8.45 8.82 7.19
C ALA A 37 9.75 9.40 6.59
N GLU A 38 10.86 8.68 6.73
CA GLU A 38 12.15 9.00 6.11
C GLU A 38 12.18 8.72 4.60
N ASN A 39 11.30 7.86 4.09
CA ASN A 39 11.15 7.60 2.65
C ASN A 39 9.96 8.34 2.02
N GLY A 40 9.43 9.37 2.71
CA GLY A 40 8.44 10.30 2.15
C GLY A 40 7.00 9.77 2.13
N PHE A 41 6.70 8.71 2.87
CA PHE A 41 5.33 8.23 3.03
C PHE A 41 4.52 9.18 3.92
N TYR A 42 3.27 9.41 3.52
CA TYR A 42 2.30 10.21 4.27
C TYR A 42 1.60 9.35 5.32
N LYS A 43 1.47 9.89 6.53
CA LYS A 43 0.78 9.26 7.64
C LYS A 43 -0.69 9.66 7.68
N TYR A 44 -1.56 8.69 7.87
CA TYR A 44 -2.99 8.86 8.15
C TYR A 44 -3.33 8.08 9.41
N SER A 45 -3.81 8.76 10.44
CA SER A 45 -4.12 8.15 11.73
C SER A 45 -5.62 8.03 11.93
N TYR A 46 -6.03 6.89 12.49
CA TYR A 46 -7.41 6.56 12.74
C TYR A 46 -7.55 5.89 14.10
N THR A 47 -8.73 6.03 14.70
CA THR A 47 -9.05 5.43 15.99
C THR A 47 -10.40 4.75 15.87
N TYR A 48 -10.47 3.52 16.33
CA TYR A 48 -11.71 2.75 16.42
C TYR A 48 -11.96 2.39 17.88
N ILE A 49 -13.19 2.62 18.35
CA ILE A 49 -13.63 2.25 19.69
C ILE A 49 -14.43 0.97 19.52
N ILE A 50 -13.93 -0.12 20.12
CA ILE A 50 -14.67 -1.37 20.24
C ILE A 50 -15.57 -1.21 21.45
N ASP A 51 -16.87 -1.18 21.21
CA ASP A 51 -17.92 -1.21 22.24
C ASP A 51 -18.51 -2.62 22.24
N ASP A 52 -18.67 -3.21 23.42
CA ASP A 52 -19.40 -4.47 23.56
C ASP A 52 -20.89 -4.15 23.41
N GLU A 53 -21.51 -4.55 22.28
CA GLU A 53 -22.92 -4.27 22.01
C GLU A 53 -23.86 -5.05 22.94
N ASP A 54 -23.35 -6.03 23.67
CA ASP A 54 -24.09 -6.79 24.68
C ASP A 54 -24.20 -5.95 25.96
N LYS A 55 -25.26 -5.13 26.03
CA LYS A 55 -25.66 -4.19 27.12
C LYS A 55 -25.89 -4.82 28.51
N VAL A 56 -25.20 -5.91 28.84
CA VAL A 56 -25.38 -6.71 30.06
C VAL A 56 -24.37 -6.32 31.14
N ASP A 57 -23.27 -5.67 30.78
CA ASP A 57 -22.24 -5.25 31.72
C ASP A 57 -21.61 -3.92 31.23
N ASP A 58 -21.24 -3.00 32.13
CA ASP A 58 -20.67 -1.67 31.81
C ASP A 58 -19.21 -1.77 31.27
N THR A 59 -18.93 -2.79 30.46
CA THR A 59 -17.60 -3.38 30.30
C THR A 59 -16.81 -2.89 29.09
N ILE A 60 -15.60 -2.41 29.41
CA ILE A 60 -14.37 -2.35 28.62
C ILE A 60 -14.52 -1.87 27.17
N LYS A 61 -14.51 -0.54 27.02
CA LYS A 61 -14.17 0.12 25.75
C LYS A 61 -12.69 -0.10 25.46
N SER A 62 -12.37 -0.87 24.43
CA SER A 62 -10.98 -0.94 23.94
C SER A 62 -10.80 0.01 22.76
N ILE A 63 -9.73 0.80 22.79
CA ILE A 63 -9.39 1.75 21.73
C ILE A 63 -8.30 1.13 20.89
N VAL A 64 -8.58 0.92 19.60
CA VAL A 64 -7.60 0.46 18.63
C VAL A 64 -7.12 1.65 17.81
N LYS A 65 -5.81 1.88 17.83
CA LYS A 65 -5.15 2.89 17.03
C LYS A 65 -4.64 2.26 15.74
N TYR A 66 -4.93 2.90 14.62
CA TYR A 66 -4.40 2.54 13.32
C TYR A 66 -3.61 3.69 12.72
N ASP A 67 -2.39 3.41 12.29
CA ASP A 67 -1.55 4.34 11.53
C ASP A 67 -1.29 3.75 10.15
N MET A 68 -1.84 4.40 9.12
CA MET A 68 -1.57 4.08 7.72
C MET A 68 -0.45 4.96 7.19
N TYR A 69 0.49 4.36 6.48
CA TYR A 69 1.51 5.05 5.72
C TYR A 69 1.35 4.73 4.24
N SER A 70 1.27 5.75 3.40
CA SER A 70 1.18 5.56 1.95
C SER A 70 2.00 6.57 1.16
N ASN A 71 2.46 6.17 -0.02
CA ASN A 71 3.09 7.07 -0.99
C ASN A 71 2.08 8.02 -1.67
N VAL A 72 0.78 7.81 -1.47
CA VAL A 72 -0.29 8.67 -1.97
C VAL A 72 -0.36 9.93 -1.10
N LYS A 73 -0.27 11.09 -1.74
CA LYS A 73 -0.37 12.39 -1.07
C LYS A 73 -1.79 12.62 -0.53
N PRO A 74 -1.93 13.40 0.55
CA PRO A 74 -3.24 13.74 1.08
C PRO A 74 -3.94 14.80 0.22
N GLU A 75 -5.26 14.78 0.25
CA GLU A 75 -6.14 15.87 -0.21
C GLU A 75 -7.23 16.13 0.84
N ARG A 76 -7.85 17.32 0.77
CA ARG A 76 -9.05 17.59 1.57
C ARG A 76 -10.28 17.13 0.80
N ASN A 77 -11.13 16.34 1.45
CA ASN A 77 -12.43 16.00 0.90
C ASN A 77 -13.41 17.19 0.99
N LYS A 78 -14.66 16.99 0.54
CA LYS A 78 -15.69 18.04 0.54
C LYS A 78 -16.02 18.55 1.95
N GLU A 79 -15.83 17.72 2.96
CA GLU A 79 -16.02 18.04 4.38
C GLU A 79 -14.76 18.64 5.04
N GLY A 80 -13.71 18.91 4.26
CA GLY A 80 -12.45 19.50 4.73
C GLY A 80 -11.52 18.53 5.47
N LYS A 81 -11.88 17.25 5.59
CA LYS A 81 -11.06 16.21 6.24
C LYS A 81 -9.90 15.81 5.34
N LEU A 82 -8.75 15.55 5.94
CA LEU A 82 -7.56 15.08 5.24
C LEU A 82 -7.71 13.58 4.95
N CYS A 83 -7.71 13.18 3.68
CA CYS A 83 -7.74 11.79 3.24
C CYS A 83 -6.71 11.56 2.13
N PRO A 84 -6.36 10.32 1.79
CA PRO A 84 -5.54 10.06 0.61
C PRO A 84 -6.23 10.59 -0.66
N THR A 85 -5.43 11.06 -1.63
CA THR A 85 -5.93 11.40 -2.96
C THR A 85 -6.73 10.23 -3.53
N GLN A 86 -7.95 10.48 -4.01
CA GLN A 86 -8.78 9.42 -4.58
C GLN A 86 -8.25 9.02 -5.97
N LEU A 87 -7.62 7.83 -6.05
CA LEU A 87 -6.99 7.30 -7.27
C LEU A 87 -7.84 6.25 -8.01
N TRP A 88 -8.99 5.87 -7.44
CA TRP A 88 -9.90 4.85 -7.96
C TRP A 88 -11.34 5.40 -7.95
N ASN A 89 -12.23 4.83 -8.76
CA ASN A 89 -13.68 5.09 -8.77
C ASN A 89 -14.05 6.52 -9.18
N PHE A 90 -13.42 7.02 -10.26
CA PHE A 90 -13.76 8.31 -10.89
C PHE A 90 -15.13 8.34 -11.57
N TYR A 91 -15.99 7.33 -11.38
CA TYR A 91 -17.26 7.16 -12.09
C TYR A 91 -18.24 8.35 -11.96
N ARG A 92 -17.93 9.35 -11.11
CA ARG A 92 -18.71 10.58 -10.91
C ARG A 92 -17.87 11.86 -10.83
N GLU A 93 -16.58 11.81 -11.12
CA GLU A 93 -15.70 12.98 -11.09
C GLU A 93 -15.64 13.66 -12.46
N ASP A 94 -15.42 14.97 -12.49
CA ASP A 94 -15.20 15.66 -13.76
C ASP A 94 -13.94 15.11 -14.48
N SER A 95 -13.93 15.21 -15.81
CA SER A 95 -12.85 14.65 -16.63
C SER A 95 -11.48 15.26 -16.30
N ILE A 96 -11.46 16.50 -15.79
CA ILE A 96 -10.24 17.22 -15.42
C ILE A 96 -9.59 16.57 -14.20
N LYS A 97 -10.35 16.31 -13.13
CA LYS A 97 -9.86 15.65 -11.92
C LYS A 97 -9.44 14.22 -12.21
N ALA A 98 -10.21 13.49 -13.03
CA ALA A 98 -9.85 12.13 -13.45
C ALA A 98 -8.50 12.10 -14.20
N ILE A 99 -8.28 13.02 -15.15
CA ILE A 99 -7.00 13.15 -15.87
C ILE A 99 -5.86 13.52 -14.91
N LYS A 100 -6.09 14.50 -14.03
CA LYS A 100 -5.10 14.94 -13.03
C LYS A 100 -4.66 13.78 -12.14
N ASN A 101 -5.59 13.00 -11.61
CA ASN A 101 -5.29 11.90 -10.70
C ASN A 101 -4.66 10.71 -11.44
N THR A 102 -5.07 10.43 -12.66
CA THR A 102 -4.41 9.43 -13.53
C THR A 102 -2.97 9.82 -13.83
N ASN A 103 -2.71 11.09 -14.17
CA ASN A 103 -1.36 11.60 -14.41
C ASN A 103 -0.49 11.56 -13.15
N TYR A 104 -1.09 11.85 -11.99
CA TYR A 104 -0.39 11.74 -10.70
C TYR A 104 0.00 10.29 -10.41
N LEU A 105 -0.93 9.35 -10.54
CA LEU A 105 -0.66 7.91 -10.39
C LEU A 105 0.46 7.44 -11.31
N LYS A 106 0.37 7.73 -12.62
CA LYS A 106 1.37 7.28 -13.59
C LYS A 106 2.73 7.94 -13.38
N ASN A 107 2.78 9.26 -13.29
CA ASN A 107 4.04 10.00 -13.40
C ASN A 107 4.72 10.29 -12.05
N LYS A 108 3.97 10.37 -10.95
CA LYS A 108 4.52 10.65 -9.62
C LYS A 108 4.62 9.41 -8.75
N LEU A 109 3.66 8.50 -8.87
CA LEU A 109 3.68 7.23 -8.12
C LEU A 109 4.29 6.08 -8.93
N ASN A 110 4.69 6.32 -10.18
CA ASN A 110 5.16 5.30 -11.11
C ASN A 110 4.18 4.11 -11.18
N SER A 111 2.88 4.43 -11.29
CA SER A 111 1.77 3.47 -11.31
C SER A 111 1.74 2.50 -10.14
N ARG A 112 2.29 2.87 -8.97
CA ARG A 112 2.31 2.03 -7.76
C ARG A 112 1.66 2.73 -6.59
N VAL A 113 0.67 2.10 -5.98
CA VAL A 113 0.11 2.53 -4.68
C VAL A 113 0.65 1.60 -3.63
N ILE A 114 1.39 2.14 -2.67
CA ILE A 114 2.01 1.37 -1.59
C ILE A 114 1.38 1.80 -0.28
N THR A 115 0.93 0.84 0.51
CA THR A 115 0.24 1.08 1.78
C THR A 115 0.78 0.15 2.85
N TYR A 116 1.15 0.73 3.99
CA TYR A 116 1.53 0.03 5.22
C TYR A 116 0.52 0.39 6.30
N LEU A 117 0.12 -0.59 7.11
CA LEU A 117 -0.79 -0.37 8.22
C LEU A 117 -0.20 -0.91 9.51
N PHE A 118 -0.21 -0.05 10.52
CA PHE A 118 0.19 -0.35 11.88
C PHE A 118 -1.05 -0.37 12.76
N ARG A 119 -1.17 -1.39 13.62
CA ARG A 119 -2.19 -1.51 14.66
C ARG A 119 -1.49 -1.43 15.99
N ASN A 120 -1.83 -0.45 16.82
CA ASN A 120 -1.14 -0.20 18.09
C ASN A 120 0.39 -0.23 17.92
N ASP A 121 0.87 0.49 16.90
CA ASP A 121 2.27 0.63 16.51
C ASP A 121 2.99 -0.64 16.00
N SER A 122 2.27 -1.76 15.85
CA SER A 122 2.79 -2.98 15.22
C SER A 122 2.39 -3.07 13.75
N LEU A 123 3.36 -3.28 12.85
CA LEU A 123 3.07 -3.51 11.43
C LEU A 123 2.26 -4.80 11.29
N PHE A 124 1.05 -4.69 10.73
CA PHE A 124 0.20 -5.87 10.52
C PHE A 124 -0.10 -6.15 9.06
N TYR A 125 -0.03 -5.14 8.21
CA TYR A 125 -0.39 -5.30 6.81
C TYR A 125 0.43 -4.39 5.90
N LYS A 126 0.80 -4.93 4.73
CA LYS A 126 1.43 -4.21 3.64
C LYS A 126 0.75 -4.57 2.33
N ASN A 127 0.56 -3.59 1.47
CA ASN A 127 -0.01 -3.75 0.15
C ASN A 127 0.76 -2.92 -0.89
N ILE A 128 0.93 -3.50 -2.08
CA ILE A 128 1.43 -2.84 -3.28
C ILE A 128 0.47 -3.14 -4.41
N GLU A 129 -0.15 -2.11 -4.94
CA GLU A 129 -1.01 -2.21 -6.12
C GLU A 129 -0.34 -1.57 -7.32
N VAL A 130 -0.48 -2.22 -8.47
CA VAL A 130 -0.04 -1.69 -9.75
C VAL A 130 -1.22 -1.61 -10.71
N PRO A 131 -2.00 -0.54 -10.62
CA PRO A 131 -3.06 -0.25 -11.57
C PRO A 131 -2.51 0.07 -12.95
N SER A 132 -3.11 -0.55 -13.97
CA SER A 132 -2.78 -0.30 -15.38
C SER A 132 -1.28 -0.45 -15.68
N PHE A 133 -0.68 -1.59 -15.32
CA PHE A 133 0.74 -1.82 -15.61
C PHE A 133 0.98 -1.70 -17.13
N ASP A 134 2.00 -0.92 -17.50
CA ASP A 134 2.50 -0.82 -18.87
C ASP A 134 3.90 -1.43 -18.86
N ASN A 135 4.15 -2.40 -19.74
CA ASN A 135 5.42 -3.15 -19.85
C ASN A 135 6.61 -2.24 -20.20
N LYS A 136 6.40 -0.94 -20.40
CA LYS A 136 7.41 0.08 -20.70
C LYS A 136 8.14 0.62 -19.46
N HIS A 137 7.67 0.34 -18.24
CA HIS A 137 8.29 0.85 -17.01
C HIS A 137 9.16 -0.21 -16.36
N ASN A 138 10.47 -0.18 -16.64
CA ASN A 138 11.46 -1.16 -16.16
C ASN A 138 11.66 -1.16 -14.63
N GLU A 139 11.08 -0.20 -13.91
CA GLU A 139 11.24 -0.05 -12.45
C GLU A 139 10.19 -0.81 -11.63
N ILE A 140 9.20 -1.41 -12.29
CA ILE A 140 8.11 -2.16 -11.66
C ILE A 140 8.41 -3.65 -11.80
N VAL A 141 8.37 -4.38 -10.68
CA VAL A 141 8.56 -5.83 -10.72
C VAL A 141 7.34 -6.48 -11.38
N ASP A 142 7.56 -7.45 -12.25
CA ASP A 142 6.49 -8.11 -12.99
C ASP A 142 6.01 -9.35 -12.22
N PHE A 143 4.81 -9.25 -11.64
CA PHE A 143 4.15 -10.35 -10.91
C PHE A 143 2.92 -10.89 -11.62
N THR A 144 2.88 -10.83 -12.95
CA THR A 144 1.72 -11.32 -13.72
C THR A 144 1.64 -12.85 -13.86
N SER A 145 2.63 -13.59 -13.36
CA SER A 145 2.59 -15.05 -13.31
C SER A 145 3.35 -15.61 -12.10
N ARG A 146 3.02 -16.84 -11.72
CA ARG A 146 3.68 -17.58 -10.65
C ARG A 146 5.18 -17.77 -10.88
N GLU A 147 5.56 -18.08 -12.12
CA GLU A 147 6.95 -18.28 -12.52
C GLU A 147 7.76 -16.98 -12.35
N LYS A 148 7.17 -15.84 -12.72
CA LYS A 148 7.82 -14.54 -12.55
C LYS A 148 7.99 -14.17 -11.07
N ILE A 149 6.97 -14.45 -10.24
CA ILE A 149 7.04 -14.27 -8.79
C ILE A 149 8.18 -15.12 -8.21
N ILE A 150 8.20 -16.43 -8.49
CA ILE A 150 9.24 -17.34 -7.99
C ILE A 150 10.62 -16.87 -8.43
N LYS A 151 10.80 -16.57 -9.73
CA LYS A 151 12.07 -16.09 -10.30
C LYS A 151 12.57 -14.82 -9.62
N TYR A 152 11.68 -13.88 -9.29
CA TYR A 152 12.06 -12.65 -8.59
C TYR A 152 12.67 -12.95 -7.22
N TYR A 153 11.98 -13.73 -6.38
CA TYR A 153 12.48 -14.04 -5.03
C TYR A 153 13.69 -14.97 -5.04
N ASP A 154 13.76 -15.92 -5.98
CA ASP A 154 14.95 -16.75 -6.19
C ASP A 154 16.18 -15.90 -6.55
N SER A 155 16.01 -14.88 -7.40
CA SER A 155 17.10 -13.96 -7.77
C SER A 155 17.65 -13.16 -6.59
N LEU A 156 16.80 -12.92 -5.59
CA LEU A 156 17.14 -12.26 -4.34
C LEU A 156 17.62 -13.24 -3.25
N LYS A 157 17.64 -14.54 -3.54
CA LYS A 157 17.95 -15.62 -2.59
C LYS A 157 17.02 -15.62 -1.37
N ILE A 158 15.76 -15.25 -1.57
CA ILE A 158 14.72 -15.23 -0.54
C ILE A 158 13.91 -16.51 -0.63
N SER A 159 13.64 -17.15 0.52
CA SER A 159 12.86 -18.39 0.55
C SER A 159 11.43 -18.12 0.10
N ILE A 160 10.98 -18.77 -0.97
CA ILE A 160 9.60 -18.72 -1.45
C ILE A 160 9.01 -20.12 -1.59
N LYS A 161 7.82 -20.34 -1.01
CA LYS A 161 7.10 -21.60 -1.11
C LYS A 161 5.62 -21.37 -1.37
N PRO A 162 5.00 -22.03 -2.36
CA PRO A 162 3.56 -21.93 -2.58
C PRO A 162 2.79 -22.49 -1.37
N VAL A 163 1.76 -21.79 -0.92
CA VAL A 163 0.89 -22.23 0.20
C VAL A 163 -0.08 -23.31 -0.28
N ILE A 164 -0.65 -23.15 -1.48
CA ILE A 164 -1.56 -24.13 -2.09
C ILE A 164 -0.79 -24.94 -3.14
N LYS A 165 -0.74 -26.26 -2.94
CA LYS A 165 0.01 -27.19 -3.80
C LYS A 165 -0.80 -27.72 -4.99
N ASN A 166 -2.12 -27.64 -4.95
CA ASN A 166 -2.98 -28.29 -5.95
C ASN A 166 -3.50 -27.30 -7.00
N SER A 167 -2.99 -27.39 -8.22
CA SER A 167 -3.45 -26.61 -9.37
C SER A 167 -4.77 -27.13 -9.99
N LYS A 168 -5.25 -28.32 -9.59
CA LYS A 168 -6.41 -28.99 -10.20
C LYS A 168 -7.77 -28.52 -9.65
N THR A 169 -7.83 -27.81 -8.54
CA THR A 169 -9.09 -27.34 -7.95
C THR A 169 -9.61 -26.04 -8.57
N GLY A 170 -8.91 -25.48 -9.58
CA GLY A 170 -9.34 -24.23 -10.23
C GLY A 170 -9.43 -23.05 -9.28
N GLU A 171 -8.80 -23.15 -8.11
CA GLU A 171 -8.88 -22.12 -7.11
C GLU A 171 -8.10 -20.89 -7.60
N ILE A 172 -8.82 -19.78 -7.65
CA ILE A 172 -8.45 -18.39 -7.94
C ILE A 172 -7.34 -17.87 -6.97
N TYR A 173 -6.73 -18.77 -6.18
CA TYR A 173 -5.73 -18.56 -5.13
C TYR A 173 -4.30 -19.00 -5.50
N THR A 174 -3.99 -19.19 -6.79
CA THR A 174 -2.66 -19.61 -7.28
C THR A 174 -1.53 -18.63 -6.96
N GLY A 175 -1.84 -17.45 -6.41
CA GLY A 175 -0.89 -16.42 -5.99
C GLY A 175 -0.50 -16.44 -4.50
N GLN A 176 -0.79 -17.47 -3.70
CA GLN A 176 -0.39 -17.48 -2.28
C GLN A 176 0.97 -18.15 -2.04
N PHE A 177 1.88 -17.45 -1.37
CA PHE A 177 3.22 -17.91 -1.04
C PHE A 177 3.58 -17.60 0.42
N MET A 178 4.35 -18.49 1.04
CA MET A 178 5.22 -18.15 2.16
C MET A 178 6.49 -17.54 1.58
N ILE A 179 6.75 -16.28 1.90
CA ILE A 179 7.97 -15.57 1.50
C ILE A 179 8.71 -15.19 2.77
N ASP A 180 9.90 -15.74 2.95
CA ASP A 180 10.55 -15.93 4.25
C ASP A 180 9.60 -16.64 5.23
N THR A 181 9.09 -15.92 6.21
CA THR A 181 8.15 -16.41 7.23
C THR A 181 6.75 -15.81 7.12
N HIS A 182 6.50 -14.98 6.10
CA HIS A 182 5.25 -14.23 5.97
C HIS A 182 4.38 -14.75 4.82
N LYS A 183 3.08 -14.89 5.09
CA LYS A 183 2.11 -15.18 4.03
C LYS A 183 1.91 -13.95 3.17
N THR A 184 2.12 -14.14 1.88
CA THR A 184 1.93 -13.12 0.85
C THR A 184 1.00 -13.67 -0.21
N ARG A 185 0.01 -12.88 -0.61
CA ARG A 185 -0.84 -13.20 -1.76
C ARG A 185 -0.55 -12.21 -2.88
N PHE A 186 -0.54 -12.74 -4.09
CA PHE A 186 -0.55 -11.99 -5.33
C PHE A 186 -1.91 -12.16 -6.00
N TYR A 187 -2.43 -11.07 -6.54
CA TYR A 187 -3.59 -11.06 -7.42
C TYR A 187 -3.18 -10.46 -8.75
N PHE A 188 -3.74 -10.98 -9.84
CA PHE A 188 -3.46 -10.53 -11.19
C PHE A 188 -4.73 -10.60 -12.04
N SER A 189 -4.96 -9.54 -12.82
CA SER A 189 -6.04 -9.44 -13.79
C SER A 189 -5.48 -8.94 -15.11
N GLU A 190 -5.43 -9.81 -16.12
CA GLU A 190 -5.06 -9.44 -17.49
C GLU A 190 -6.06 -8.44 -18.08
N LYS A 191 -7.37 -8.65 -17.82
CA LYS A 191 -8.46 -7.78 -18.31
C LYS A 191 -8.30 -6.34 -17.83
N GLU A 192 -7.95 -6.16 -16.56
CA GLU A 192 -7.81 -4.83 -15.95
C GLU A 192 -6.38 -4.30 -16.01
N LYS A 193 -5.44 -5.10 -16.55
CA LYS A 193 -4.00 -4.86 -16.49
C LYS A 193 -3.58 -4.41 -15.09
N TYR A 194 -3.96 -5.21 -14.11
CA TYR A 194 -3.78 -4.93 -12.70
C TYR A 194 -3.05 -6.09 -12.04
N TYR A 195 -2.14 -5.78 -11.13
CA TYR A 195 -1.69 -6.76 -10.17
C TYR A 195 -1.54 -6.12 -8.78
N GLU A 196 -1.60 -6.98 -7.77
CA GLU A 196 -1.50 -6.59 -6.37
C GLU A 196 -0.68 -7.62 -5.60
N MET A 197 0.14 -7.14 -4.67
CA MET A 197 0.84 -7.95 -3.69
C MET A 197 0.42 -7.47 -2.30
N PHE A 198 0.04 -8.41 -1.44
CA PHE A 198 -0.24 -8.10 -0.05
C PHE A 198 0.37 -9.11 0.90
N THR A 199 0.91 -8.61 2.01
CA THR A 199 1.59 -9.38 3.05
C THR A 199 0.92 -9.12 4.39
N ASN A 200 0.56 -10.18 5.11
CA ASN A 200 0.06 -10.09 6.48
C ASN A 200 1.18 -10.49 7.45
N TYR A 201 1.32 -9.73 8.54
CA TYR A 201 2.37 -9.89 9.55
C TYR A 201 1.84 -10.41 10.90
N LEU A 202 0.53 -10.32 11.18
CA LEU A 202 -0.03 -10.72 12.48
C LEU A 202 -0.78 -12.05 12.43
N THR A 203 -1.41 -12.40 11.31
CA THR A 203 -2.24 -13.61 11.23
C THR A 203 -1.79 -14.55 10.12
N ASN A 204 -2.19 -15.81 10.28
CA ASN A 204 -2.06 -16.84 9.25
C ASN A 204 -3.11 -16.70 8.13
N SER A 205 -3.98 -15.69 8.18
CA SER A 205 -4.98 -15.36 7.17
C SER A 205 -4.50 -14.18 6.31
N THR A 206 -4.82 -14.20 5.02
CA THR A 206 -4.60 -13.06 4.13
C THR A 206 -5.96 -12.55 3.67
N TYR A 207 -6.40 -11.41 4.21
CA TYR A 207 -7.66 -10.78 3.82
C TYR A 207 -7.49 -9.99 2.52
N TYR A 208 -8.54 -9.97 1.68
CA TYR A 208 -8.55 -9.29 0.38
C TYR A 208 -8.38 -7.77 0.52
N ASN A 209 -8.09 -7.07 -0.58
CA ASN A 209 -7.76 -5.64 -0.62
C ASN A 209 -8.58 -4.79 0.36
N ILE A 210 -7.92 -4.32 1.41
CA ILE A 210 -8.53 -3.52 2.47
C ILE A 210 -8.44 -2.02 2.21
N ARG A 211 -7.74 -1.62 1.13
CA ARG A 211 -7.46 -0.22 0.82
C ARG A 211 -8.75 0.57 0.65
N GLU A 212 -9.78 0.00 0.03
CA GLU A 212 -11.07 0.69 -0.13
C GLU A 212 -11.54 1.22 1.22
N TYR A 213 -11.53 0.39 2.26
CA TYR A 213 -11.92 0.79 3.62
C TYR A 213 -11.01 1.89 4.20
N TRP A 214 -9.69 1.80 4.03
CA TRP A 214 -8.76 2.81 4.57
C TRP A 214 -8.78 4.14 3.83
N TYR A 215 -8.97 4.12 2.51
CA TYR A 215 -8.95 5.31 1.65
C TYR A 215 -10.30 6.02 1.62
N SER A 216 -11.40 5.31 1.91
CA SER A 216 -12.74 5.87 2.08
C SER A 216 -13.05 6.25 3.54
N GLY A 217 -12.30 5.71 4.51
CA GLY A 217 -12.53 5.93 5.94
C GLY A 217 -13.51 4.96 6.61
N HIS A 218 -13.89 3.85 5.94
CA HIS A 218 -14.77 2.79 6.46
C HIS A 218 -14.02 1.78 7.36
N ILE A 219 -13.33 2.26 8.39
CA ILE A 219 -12.41 1.45 9.22
C ILE A 219 -13.13 0.51 10.19
N SER A 220 -14.37 0.81 10.55
CA SER A 220 -15.20 -0.08 11.37
C SER A 220 -15.42 -1.45 10.71
N GLU A 221 -15.60 -1.48 9.39
CA GLU A 221 -15.80 -2.72 8.63
C GLU A 221 -14.56 -3.61 8.62
N MET A 222 -13.38 -3.00 8.75
CA MET A 222 -12.10 -3.70 8.82
C MET A 222 -11.88 -4.47 10.11
N HIS A 223 -12.45 -4.04 11.23
CA HIS A 223 -12.32 -4.77 12.49
C HIS A 223 -12.95 -6.17 12.41
N TYR A 224 -14.09 -6.29 11.72
CA TYR A 224 -14.78 -7.57 11.53
C TYR A 224 -14.03 -8.54 10.62
N LEU A 225 -13.10 -8.04 9.81
CA LEU A 225 -12.33 -8.82 8.86
C LEU A 225 -10.95 -9.23 9.40
N LEU A 226 -10.55 -8.89 10.63
CA LEU A 226 -9.22 -9.19 11.19
C LEU A 226 -9.26 -10.34 12.21
#